data_AF-A0A4U9DFA9-F1
#
_entry.id   AF-A0A4U9DFA9-F1
#
_cell.length_a   1.000
_cell.length_b   1.000
_cell.length_c   1.000
_cell.angle_alpha   90.00
_cell.angle_beta   90.00
_cell.angle_gamma   90.00
#
_symmetry.space_group_name_H-M   'P 1'
#
loop_
_entity.id
_entity.type
_entity.pdbx_description
1 polymer ?
#
loop_
_entity_poly.entity_id
_entity_poly.type
_entity_poly.pdbx_seq_one_letter_code
_entity_poly.pdbx_strand_id
1 'polypeptide(L)' 'MTPDSLHDSARRIALTYPFTEHCWPFGPEYDVFKVGGRIFMLTTHVRGRGAGEPQGRAAKITAEPGDLSQH' A
#
# COMPACT_ATOMS: atom_id res chain seq x y z
N MET A 1 -13.13 7.49 -14.31
CA MET A 1 -12.77 7.07 -12.94
C MET A 1 -11.88 8.16 -12.36
N THR A 2 -12.29 8.80 -11.26
CA THR A 2 -11.47 9.78 -10.54
C THR A 2 -10.47 9.06 -9.62
N PRO A 3 -9.37 9.69 -9.19
CA PRO A 3 -8.43 9.10 -8.23
C PRO A 3 -9.12 8.61 -6.95
N ASP A 4 -10.07 9.38 -6.43
CA ASP A 4 -10.83 9.01 -5.22
C ASP A 4 -11.69 7.75 -5.47
N SER A 5 -12.38 7.68 -6.62
CA SER A 5 -13.17 6.49 -6.98
C SER A 5 -12.31 5.24 -7.20
N LEU A 6 -11.03 5.40 -7.53
CA LEU A 6 -10.06 4.30 -7.63
C LEU A 6 -9.66 3.81 -6.24
N HIS A 7 -9.33 4.71 -5.32
CA HIS A 7 -9.02 4.36 -3.93
C HIS A 7 -10.18 3.62 -3.27
N ASP A 8 -11.41 4.11 -3.44
CA ASP A 8 -12.60 3.48 -2.86
C ASP A 8 -12.87 2.09 -3.46
N SER A 9 -12.72 1.93 -4.77
CA SER A 9 -12.89 0.65 -5.44
C SER A 9 -11.84 -0.37 -4.99
N ALA A 10 -10.58 0.05 -4.90
CA ALA A 10 -9.46 -0.79 -4.49
C ALA A 10 -9.59 -1.19 -3.01
N ARG A 11 -9.97 -0.25 -2.13
CA ARG A 11 -10.31 -0.51 -0.72
C ARG A 11 -11.41 -1.55 -0.61
N ARG A 12 -12.51 -1.39 -1.35
CA ARG A 12 -13.63 -2.33 -1.33
C ARG A 12 -13.19 -3.75 -1.68
N ILE A 13 -12.32 -3.90 -2.69
CA ILE A 13 -11.79 -5.20 -3.11
C ILE A 13 -10.82 -5.77 -2.06
N ALA A 14 -9.90 -4.96 -1.51
CA ALA A 14 -8.96 -5.43 -0.50
C ALA A 14 -9.69 -5.99 0.74
N LEU A 15 -10.78 -5.35 1.15
CA LEU A 15 -11.61 -5.78 2.27
C LEU A 15 -12.38 -7.10 2.02
N THR A 16 -12.46 -7.61 0.80
CA THR A 16 -13.08 -8.92 0.53
C THR A 16 -12.12 -10.10 0.73
N TYR A 17 -10.82 -9.86 0.89
CA TYR A 17 -9.85 -10.94 1.07
C TYR A 17 -9.90 -11.50 2.51
N PRO A 18 -9.72 -12.81 2.68
CA PRO A 18 -9.68 -13.42 4.01
C PRO A 18 -8.46 -12.90 4.79
N PHE A 19 -8.63 -12.66 6.08
CA PHE A 19 -7.59 -12.15 6.97
C PHE A 19 -7.01 -10.79 6.53
N THR A 20 -7.83 -9.96 5.87
CA THR A 20 -7.42 -8.59 5.56
C THR A 20 -7.27 -7.77 6.84
N GLU A 21 -6.12 -7.13 6.97
CA GLU A 21 -5.84 -6.10 7.98
C GLU A 21 -5.69 -4.75 7.29
N HIS A 22 -6.37 -3.73 7.79
CA HIS A 22 -6.19 -2.33 7.40
C HIS A 22 -5.45 -1.60 8.53
N CYS A 23 -4.28 -1.06 8.22
CA CYS A 23 -3.41 -0.40 9.19
C CYS A 23 -2.59 0.75 8.60
N TRP A 24 -1.92 1.51 9.47
CA TRP A 24 -1.16 2.71 9.13
C TRP A 24 0.28 2.67 9.68
N PRO A 25 1.11 1.68 9.31
CA PRO A 25 2.45 1.51 9.88
C PRO A 25 3.42 2.63 9.49
N PHE A 26 3.11 3.41 8.45
CA PHE A 26 3.93 4.50 7.93
C PHE A 26 3.34 5.90 8.20
N GLY A 27 2.25 5.97 8.95
CA GLY A 27 1.50 7.21 9.20
C GLY A 27 0.10 7.19 8.57
N PRO A 28 -0.80 8.08 9.05
CA PRO A 28 -2.20 8.13 8.63
C PRO A 28 -2.40 8.50 7.14
N GLU A 29 -1.36 9.02 6.47
CA GLU A 29 -1.38 9.36 5.04
C GLU A 29 -1.27 8.15 4.11
N TYR A 30 -0.96 6.98 4.68
CA TYR A 30 -0.76 5.72 3.96
C TYR A 30 -1.74 4.68 4.46
N ASP A 31 -2.77 4.42 3.67
CA ASP A 31 -3.66 3.28 3.90
C ASP A 31 -2.96 2.00 3.44
N VAL A 32 -2.62 1.10 4.36
CA VAL A 32 -2.00 -0.20 4.07
C VAL A 32 -2.98 -1.33 4.31
N PHE A 33 -3.14 -2.20 3.31
CA PHE A 33 -3.92 -3.43 3.41
C PHE A 33 -2.98 -4.62 3.35
N LYS A 34 -3.04 -5.47 4.37
CA LYS A 34 -2.30 -6.73 4.42
C LYS A 34 -3.25 -7.90 4.27
N VAL A 35 -2.78 -8.99 3.64
CA VAL A 35 -3.48 -10.27 3.56
C VAL A 35 -2.51 -11.33 4.07
N GLY A 36 -2.90 -12.09 5.10
CA GLY A 36 -2.03 -13.10 5.71
C GLY A 36 -0.70 -12.53 6.23
N GLY A 37 -0.73 -11.32 6.80
CA GLY A 37 0.45 -10.65 7.36
C GLY A 37 1.37 -9.96 6.33
N ARG A 38 1.08 -10.03 5.03
CA ARG A 38 1.88 -9.40 3.97
C ARG A 38 1.15 -8.24 3.33
N ILE A 39 1.86 -7.15 3.03
CA ILE A 39 1.29 -5.99 2.33
C ILE A 39 0.83 -6.43 0.94
N PHE A 40 -0.46 -6.22 0.67
CA PHE A 40 -1.09 -6.45 -0.62
C PHE A 40 -1.32 -5.13 -1.36
N MET A 41 -1.69 -4.06 -0.63
CA MET A 41 -1.97 -2.75 -1.21
C MET A 41 -1.55 -1.62 -0.28
N LEU A 42 -1.07 -0.52 -0.87
CA LEU A 42 -0.82 0.76 -0.21
C LEU A 42 -1.40 1.88 -1.07
N THR A 43 -2.23 2.75 -0.50
CA THR A 43 -2.78 3.92 -1.19
C THR A 43 -2.35 5.21 -0.49
N THR A 44 -1.97 6.21 -1.30
CA THR A 44 -1.58 7.54 -0.83
C THR A 44 -1.81 8.58 -1.93
N HIS A 45 -1.93 9.86 -1.56
CA HIS A 45 -2.05 10.95 -2.52
C HIS A 45 -0.68 11.57 -2.79
N VAL A 46 -0.11 11.30 -3.96
CA VAL A 46 1.13 11.93 -4.41
C VAL A 46 0.81 13.13 -5.30
N ARG A 47 1.32 14.31 -4.92
CA ARG A 47 1.36 15.46 -5.83
C ARG A 47 2.59 15.32 -6.72
N GLY A 48 2.39 15.07 -8.00
CA GLY A 48 3.50 15.11 -8.96
C GLY A 48 4.12 16.50 -8.98
N ARG A 49 5.37 16.65 -8.51
CA ARG A 49 6.18 17.76 -9.00
C ARG A 49 6.37 17.51 -10.49
N GLY A 50 6.02 18.48 -11.32
CA GLY A 50 6.23 18.40 -12.77
C GLY A 50 7.64 17.89 -13.06
N ALA A 51 7.76 17.00 -14.04
CA ALA A 51 8.98 16.28 -14.40
C ALA A 51 10.15 17.22 -14.74
N GLY A 52 10.80 17.77 -13.72
CA GLY A 52 12.14 18.32 -13.78
C GLY A 52 13.05 17.30 -13.10
N GLU A 53 13.77 16.54 -13.91
CA GLU A 53 14.78 15.51 -13.60
C GLU A 53 14.45 14.48 -12.49
N PRO A 54 14.73 13.18 -12.72
CA PRO A 54 14.55 12.14 -11.71
C PRO A 54 15.63 12.24 -10.61
N GLN A 55 15.50 13.21 -9.71
CA GLN A 55 16.25 13.26 -8.45
C GLN A 55 15.35 12.77 -7.32
N GLY A 56 15.01 11.47 -7.34
CA GLY A 56 14.14 10.89 -6.33
C GLY A 56 14.12 9.38 -6.43
N ARG A 57 14.99 8.75 -5.63
CA ARG A 57 15.16 7.31 -5.46
C ARG A 57 13.81 6.58 -5.44
N ALA A 58 13.57 5.70 -6.42
CA ALA A 58 12.49 4.73 -6.36
C ALA A 58 12.58 3.99 -5.01
N ALA A 59 11.62 4.20 -4.12
CA ALA A 59 11.52 3.47 -2.87
C ALA A 59 11.08 2.05 -3.22
N LYS A 60 12.06 1.16 -3.40
CA LYS A 60 11.79 -0.28 -3.51
C LYS A 60 11.24 -0.72 -2.15
N ILE A 61 9.94 -1.00 -2.08
CA ILE A 61 9.35 -1.69 -0.95
C ILE A 61 9.79 -3.15 -1.11
N THR A 62 10.96 -3.49 -0.57
CA THR A 62 11.39 -4.88 -0.46
C THR A 62 10.57 -5.48 0.69
N ALA A 63 9.56 -6.27 0.34
CA ALA A 63 8.91 -7.12 1.34
C ALA A 63 9.88 -8.26 1.63
N GLU A 64 10.58 -8.18 2.77
CA GLU A 64 11.30 -9.33 3.29
C GLU A 64 10.29 -10.46 3.46
N PRO A 65 10.51 -11.66 2.91
CA PRO A 65 9.65 -12.80 3.16
C PRO A 65 9.68 -13.05 4.66
N GLY A 66 8.63 -12.63 5.35
CA GLY A 66 8.45 -12.88 6.78
C GLY A 66 8.72 -14.35 7.04
N ASP A 67 9.72 -14.58 7.88
CA ASP A 67 10.23 -15.88 8.28
C ASP A 67 9.06 -16.80 8.62
N LEU A 68 8.84 -17.81 7.77
CA LEU A 68 7.93 -18.91 8.06
C LEU A 68 8.67 -19.93 8.94
N SER A 69 9.34 -19.45 9.97
CA SER A 69 9.79 -20.23 11.10
C SER A 69 9.10 -19.61 12.29
N GLN A 70 8.13 -20.34 12.85
CA GLN A 70 7.98 -20.62 14.29
C GLN A 70 6.83 -21.63 14.43
N HIS A 71 7.25 -22.84 14.83
CA HIS A 71 6.56 -23.94 15.54
C HIS A 71 5.03 -24.11 15.43
#